data_AF-A0AA39G8X4-F1
#
_entry.id   AF-A0AA39G8X4-F1
#
_cell.length_a   1.000
_cell.length_b   1.000
_cell.length_c   1.000
_cell.angle_alpha   90.00
_cell.angle_beta   90.00
_cell.angle_gamma   90.00
#
_symmetry.space_group_name_H-M   'P 1'
#
loop_
_entity.id
_entity.type
_entity.pdbx_description
1 polymer ?
#
loop_
_entity_poly.entity_id
_entity_poly.type
_entity_poly.pdbx_seq_one_letter_code
_entity_poly.pdbx_strand_id
1 'polypeptide(L)'
;VFNHAVANLQSTYATQATLRLTYVPPLVVKEAMGPRVDVGAAVQRAGGLEELSLPLGNLQYGQSRDVFLKVDKLRGAKVTMMSASLHYKRANIVSSQGAPEAASFESSADLTQPGQLSEAEIAFHESRAQLCTFILSMFQLKKDLECTQRNVALAGKQQELKSLIDKIPAAAFSKTDEDNEALMEDICGEDPAGQVQLAISQSAYLERWGYHYLLSYVNAHTRQICNSFKDPGPQRYGISSPLFKRCLAQLDEKFDKLPPPKPSRQVWNRQLGKSSFVSSASISISKYNRSSAPCFAGSTAVELASGRRVSIKRVRRGMRVRTPLGPRRVALVLKTPVEQGVLCRIGSLLVTPWHPISLDGGKTWDFPANVEAGRLVRYTGAVYSVMLERDARTASHAIRVEDAWGVTLGHGMTATCDEDIRGHAFWGDWARVSKEVMRLGVSRGGVAVGAGVERDPETGLVTALK
;
A
#
# COMPACT_ATOMS: atom_id res chain seq x y z
N VAL A 1 1.34 9.59 -0.01
CA VAL A 1 2.23 10.31 -0.95
C VAL A 1 2.56 11.74 -0.50
N PHE A 2 1.65 12.73 -0.48
CA PHE A 2 2.02 14.13 -0.18
C PHE A 2 2.65 14.32 1.22
N ASN A 3 1.98 13.85 2.28
CA ASN A 3 2.51 13.97 3.65
C ASN A 3 3.88 13.30 3.79
N HIS A 4 4.06 12.16 3.12
CA HIS A 4 5.32 11.43 3.09
C HIS A 4 6.42 12.23 2.37
N ALA A 5 6.13 12.86 1.24
CA ALA A 5 7.08 13.72 0.54
C ALA A 5 7.52 14.91 1.40
N VAL A 6 6.59 15.56 2.11
CA VAL A 6 6.92 16.68 3.01
C VAL A 6 7.68 16.19 4.25
N ALA A 7 7.34 15.03 4.80
CA ALA A 7 8.08 14.43 5.90
C ALA A 7 9.53 14.10 5.51
N ASN A 8 9.75 13.52 4.31
CA ASN A 8 11.09 13.32 3.76
C ASN A 8 11.83 14.66 3.55
N LEU A 9 11.16 15.70 3.07
CA LEU A 9 11.79 17.01 2.92
C LEU A 9 12.22 17.59 4.28
N GLN A 10 11.35 17.55 5.29
CA GLN A 10 11.63 18.09 6.62
C GLN A 10 12.67 17.28 7.41
N SER A 11 12.83 16.01 7.08
CA SER A 11 13.85 15.14 7.68
C SER A 11 15.15 15.10 6.88
N THR A 12 15.29 15.87 5.80
CA THR A 12 16.51 15.90 5.00
C THR A 12 17.65 16.54 5.81
N TYR A 13 18.70 15.75 6.06
CA TYR A 13 19.92 16.20 6.74
C TYR A 13 20.91 16.83 5.76
N ALA A 14 21.08 16.21 4.61
CA ALA A 14 22.04 16.63 3.60
C ALA A 14 21.45 16.57 2.19
N THR A 15 21.94 17.44 1.32
CA THR A 15 21.58 17.54 -0.09
C THR A 15 22.81 17.40 -0.96
N GLN A 16 22.60 17.07 -2.24
CA GLN A 16 23.68 16.90 -3.23
C GLN A 16 24.76 15.91 -2.75
N ALA A 17 24.36 14.90 -1.97
CA ALA A 17 25.26 13.89 -1.47
C ALA A 17 25.79 13.05 -2.62
N THR A 18 27.11 12.90 -2.70
CA THR A 18 27.82 12.09 -3.68
C THR A 18 28.82 11.21 -2.95
N LEU A 19 28.71 9.89 -3.14
CA LEU A 19 29.66 8.91 -2.67
C LEU A 19 30.70 8.66 -3.77
N ARG A 20 31.98 8.88 -3.47
CA ARG A 20 33.07 8.56 -4.39
C ARG A 20 33.84 7.37 -3.85
N LEU A 21 34.03 6.37 -4.71
CA LEU A 21 34.76 5.15 -4.39
C LEU A 21 36.04 5.15 -5.22
N THR A 22 37.19 5.13 -4.57
CA THR A 22 38.49 5.04 -5.23
C THR A 22 39.13 3.68 -4.95
N TYR A 23 39.61 3.03 -6.00
CA TYR A 23 40.20 1.69 -5.94
C TYR A 23 41.31 1.51 -6.98
N VAL A 24 42.09 0.44 -6.81
CA VAL A 24 43.22 0.12 -7.69
C VAL A 24 42.79 -0.96 -8.71
N PRO A 25 43.03 -0.78 -10.02
CA PRO A 25 42.89 -1.86 -11.00
C PRO A 25 43.74 -3.09 -10.63
N PRO A 26 43.35 -4.32 -11.02
CA PRO A 26 42.32 -4.67 -12.00
C PRO A 26 40.91 -4.81 -11.41
N LEU A 27 40.70 -4.42 -10.14
CA LEU A 27 39.37 -4.43 -9.52
C LEU A 27 38.40 -3.59 -10.35
N VAL A 28 37.16 -4.06 -10.51
CA VAL A 28 36.13 -3.30 -11.24
C VAL A 28 34.87 -3.24 -10.37
N VAL A 29 34.43 -2.02 -10.05
CA VAL A 29 33.24 -1.77 -9.23
C VAL A 29 32.12 -1.21 -10.11
N LYS A 30 30.92 -1.80 -10.02
CA LYS A 30 29.75 -1.44 -10.82
C LYS A 30 28.51 -1.29 -9.95
N GLU A 31 27.58 -0.44 -10.37
CA GLU A 31 26.25 -0.41 -9.75
C GLU A 31 25.49 -1.71 -9.95
N ALA A 32 24.71 -2.10 -8.93
CA ALA A 32 23.92 -3.32 -8.95
C ALA A 32 22.45 -3.12 -9.37
N MET A 33 21.94 -1.87 -9.40
CA MET A 33 20.51 -1.55 -9.55
C MET A 33 20.07 -1.14 -10.97
N GLY A 34 20.87 -1.44 -12.00
CA GLY A 34 20.56 -1.10 -13.39
C GLY A 34 20.85 0.38 -13.74
N PRO A 35 20.48 0.83 -14.96
CA PRO A 35 20.85 2.15 -15.46
C PRO A 35 20.16 3.28 -14.66
N ARG A 36 20.96 4.24 -14.21
CA ARG A 36 20.51 5.48 -13.56
C ARG A 36 20.94 6.70 -14.37
N VAL A 37 20.14 7.75 -14.26
CA VAL A 37 20.33 9.02 -14.99
C VAL A 37 21.67 9.67 -14.67
N ASP A 38 22.12 9.56 -13.42
CA ASP A 38 23.19 10.41 -12.89
C ASP A 38 24.51 9.65 -12.63
N VAL A 39 24.58 8.35 -12.97
CA VAL A 39 25.73 7.51 -12.66
C VAL A 39 26.58 7.28 -13.92
N GLY A 40 27.78 7.87 -13.92
CA GLY A 40 28.77 7.69 -14.97
C GLY A 40 29.63 6.44 -14.80
N ALA A 41 30.38 6.08 -15.85
CA ALA A 41 31.43 5.06 -15.76
C ALA A 41 32.57 5.51 -14.82
N ALA A 42 33.30 4.55 -14.27
CA ALA A 42 34.48 4.85 -13.47
C ALA A 42 35.52 5.64 -14.30
N VAL A 43 36.14 6.64 -13.69
CA VAL A 43 37.11 7.53 -14.34
C VAL A 43 38.50 7.25 -13.78
N GLN A 44 39.48 7.18 -14.67
CA GLN A 44 40.89 7.06 -14.30
C GLN A 44 41.39 8.36 -13.65
N ARG A 45 42.06 8.22 -12.50
CA ARG A 45 42.63 9.31 -11.71
C ARG A 45 44.16 9.25 -11.73
N ALA A 46 44.79 10.37 -11.39
CA ALA A 46 46.23 10.42 -11.21
C ALA A 46 46.69 9.38 -10.18
N GLY A 47 47.83 8.73 -10.43
CA GLY A 47 48.34 7.66 -9.59
C GLY A 47 47.80 6.25 -9.91
N GLY A 48 47.11 6.07 -11.04
CA GLY A 48 46.64 4.76 -11.49
C GLY A 48 45.43 4.20 -10.74
N LEU A 49 44.68 5.08 -10.06
CA LEU A 49 43.44 4.75 -9.37
C LEU A 49 42.24 4.91 -10.31
N GLU A 50 41.21 4.09 -10.11
CA GLU A 50 39.89 4.33 -10.67
C GLU A 50 38.97 4.94 -9.62
N GLU A 51 38.09 5.85 -10.05
CA GLU A 51 37.06 6.45 -9.21
C GLU A 51 35.67 6.24 -9.79
N LEU A 52 34.77 5.68 -8.99
CA LEU A 52 33.33 5.62 -9.26
C LEU A 52 32.59 6.66 -8.41
N SER A 53 31.88 7.59 -9.05
CA SER A 53 31.06 8.60 -8.38
C SER A 53 29.58 8.22 -8.44
N LEU A 54 28.95 8.10 -7.27
CA LEU A 54 27.56 7.72 -7.09
C LEU A 54 26.77 8.88 -6.46
N PRO A 55 25.91 9.57 -7.22
CA PRO A 55 25.02 10.59 -6.66
C PRO A 55 23.93 9.91 -5.82
N LEU A 56 23.92 10.21 -4.52
CA LEU A 56 22.93 9.72 -3.57
C LEU A 56 21.74 10.70 -3.44
N GLY A 57 21.96 11.97 -3.74
CA GLY A 57 20.97 13.02 -3.67
C GLY A 57 20.76 13.52 -2.24
N ASN A 58 19.56 13.33 -1.69
CA ASN A 58 19.25 13.73 -0.31
C ASN A 58 19.50 12.57 0.66
N LEU A 59 20.06 12.90 1.83
CA LEU A 59 20.22 11.97 2.95
C LEU A 59 19.26 12.37 4.07
N GLN A 60 18.56 11.40 4.62
CA GLN A 60 17.58 11.62 5.68
C GLN A 60 18.22 11.49 7.06
N TYR A 61 17.83 12.36 7.98
CA TYR A 61 18.29 12.33 9.36
C TYR A 61 17.80 11.06 10.06
N GLY A 62 18.71 10.35 10.75
CA GLY A 62 18.35 9.15 11.52
C GLY A 62 18.00 7.93 10.67
N GLN A 63 18.41 7.91 9.40
CA GLN A 63 18.27 6.75 8.52
C GLN A 63 19.58 6.52 7.76
N SER A 64 19.99 5.26 7.62
CA SER A 64 21.09 4.88 6.74
C SER A 64 20.74 5.12 5.26
N ARG A 65 21.77 5.27 4.45
CA ARG A 65 21.68 5.24 2.99
C ARG A 65 22.65 4.19 2.47
N ASP A 66 22.10 3.08 2.00
CA ASP A 66 22.82 1.83 1.80
C ASP A 66 22.98 1.55 0.30
N VAL A 67 24.22 1.35 -0.11
CA VAL A 67 24.59 1.18 -1.51
C VAL A 67 25.06 -0.26 -1.73
N PHE A 68 24.41 -0.96 -2.65
CA PHE A 68 24.79 -2.33 -3.05
C PHE A 68 25.49 -2.30 -4.42
N LEU A 69 26.68 -2.88 -4.50
CA LEU A 69 27.57 -2.79 -5.66
C LEU A 69 28.05 -4.18 -6.07
N LYS A 70 28.33 -4.34 -7.36
CA LYS A 70 28.98 -5.52 -7.91
C LYS A 70 30.48 -5.25 -8.00
N VAL A 71 31.26 -6.19 -7.51
CA VAL A 71 32.72 -6.14 -7.54
C VAL A 71 33.24 -7.33 -8.34
N ASP A 72 33.86 -7.04 -9.48
CA ASP A 72 34.49 -8.04 -10.35
C ASP A 72 36.01 -8.08 -10.12
N LYS A 73 36.63 -9.21 -10.49
CA LYS A 73 38.10 -9.40 -10.47
C LYS A 73 38.78 -9.29 -9.09
N LEU A 74 38.01 -9.42 -8.00
CA LEU A 74 38.53 -9.40 -6.63
C LEU A 74 39.63 -10.45 -6.40
N ARG A 75 39.42 -11.71 -6.82
CA ARG A 75 40.36 -12.83 -6.62
C ARG A 75 41.70 -12.66 -7.37
N GLY A 76 41.80 -11.72 -8.31
CA GLY A 76 43.03 -11.44 -9.06
C GLY A 76 43.68 -10.09 -8.73
N ALA A 77 43.11 -9.33 -7.80
CA ALA A 77 43.62 -8.02 -7.43
C ALA A 77 44.74 -8.13 -6.39
N LYS A 78 45.88 -7.48 -6.66
CA LYS A 78 47.00 -7.38 -5.69
C LYS A 78 46.70 -6.40 -4.56
N VAL A 79 45.85 -5.42 -4.81
CA VAL A 79 45.39 -4.43 -3.84
C VAL A 79 43.87 -4.46 -3.83
N THR A 80 43.30 -4.78 -2.68
CA THR A 80 41.85 -4.93 -2.45
C THR A 80 41.29 -3.85 -1.54
N MET A 81 42.10 -2.84 -1.20
CA MET A 81 41.69 -1.68 -0.44
C MET A 81 40.82 -0.76 -1.31
N MET A 82 39.66 -0.39 -0.80
CA MET A 82 38.77 0.60 -1.39
C MET A 82 38.56 1.73 -0.40
N SER A 83 38.73 2.97 -0.89
CA SER A 83 38.41 4.17 -0.10
C SER A 83 37.09 4.76 -0.57
N ALA A 84 36.26 5.16 0.39
CA ALA A 84 34.97 5.77 0.20
C ALA A 84 34.98 7.18 0.77
N SER A 85 34.63 8.18 -0.03
CA SER A 85 34.47 9.56 0.41
C SER A 85 33.07 10.07 0.11
N LEU A 86 32.34 10.45 1.16
CA LEU A 86 31.02 11.04 1.05
C LEU A 86 31.16 12.56 1.05
N HIS A 87 30.64 13.22 0.01
CA HIS A 87 30.61 14.68 -0.11
C HIS A 87 29.17 15.15 -0.12
N TYR A 88 28.82 16.18 0.65
CA TYR A 88 27.45 16.68 0.72
C TYR A 88 27.36 18.14 1.16
N LYS A 89 26.18 18.74 0.99
CA LYS A 89 25.83 20.04 1.57
C LYS A 89 24.82 19.84 2.68
N ARG A 90 25.07 20.41 3.86
CA ARG A 90 24.11 20.38 4.97
C ARG A 90 22.82 21.12 4.56
N ALA A 91 21.67 20.56 4.92
CA ALA A 91 20.38 21.17 4.63
C ALA A 91 20.11 22.34 5.61
N ASN A 92 19.90 23.55 5.07
CA ASN A 92 19.53 24.73 5.87
C ASN A 92 18.01 24.80 6.01
N ILE A 93 17.45 24.16 7.04
CA ILE A 93 15.98 24.13 7.25
C ILE A 93 15.50 25.35 8.07
N VAL A 94 16.37 26.03 8.82
CA VAL A 94 16.01 27.21 9.63
C VAL A 94 17.09 28.28 9.55
N SER A 95 16.81 29.35 8.80
CA SER A 95 17.34 30.73 8.90
C SER A 95 18.75 30.99 9.49
N SER A 96 19.77 30.22 9.16
CA SER A 96 21.14 30.71 9.29
C SER A 96 21.48 31.50 8.02
N GLN A 97 21.88 32.76 8.19
CA GLN A 97 22.34 33.65 7.11
C GLN A 97 23.67 33.18 6.47
N GLY A 98 23.97 31.88 6.50
CA GLY A 98 25.19 31.27 5.96
C GLY A 98 24.87 30.39 4.75
N ALA A 99 25.76 30.41 3.76
CA ALA A 99 25.71 29.47 2.65
C ALA A 99 25.73 28.02 3.18
N PRO A 100 25.08 27.05 2.50
CA PRO A 100 25.13 25.65 2.89
C PRO A 100 26.60 25.19 3.02
N GLU A 101 26.98 24.73 4.21
CA GLU A 101 28.33 24.25 4.46
C GLU A 101 28.54 22.92 3.75
N ALA A 102 29.59 22.87 2.91
CA ALA A 102 30.04 21.63 2.31
C ALA A 102 30.80 20.81 3.36
N ALA A 103 30.48 19.53 3.45
CA ALA A 103 31.15 18.61 4.36
C ALA A 103 31.55 17.34 3.61
N SER A 104 32.62 16.70 4.08
CA SER A 104 33.06 15.40 3.59
C SER A 104 33.40 14.46 4.74
N PHE A 105 33.28 13.16 4.48
CA PHE A 105 33.71 12.09 5.37
C PHE A 105 34.41 11.01 4.56
N GLU A 106 35.45 10.40 5.11
CA GLU A 106 36.25 9.40 4.42
C GLU A 106 36.39 8.14 5.26
N SER A 107 36.39 6.99 4.59
CA SER A 107 36.64 5.68 5.19
C SER A 107 37.31 4.78 4.17
N SER A 108 38.00 3.73 4.63
CA SER A 108 38.62 2.73 3.76
C SER A 108 38.43 1.35 4.34
N ALA A 109 38.23 0.37 3.46
CA ALA A 109 38.07 -1.03 3.84
C ALA A 109 38.77 -1.97 2.85
N ASP A 110 39.27 -3.08 3.37
CA ASP A 110 39.76 -4.19 2.56
C ASP A 110 38.58 -5.09 2.17
N LEU A 111 38.34 -5.22 0.87
CA LEU A 111 37.20 -5.98 0.32
C LEU A 111 37.30 -7.49 0.52
N THR A 112 38.44 -8.00 1.00
CA THR A 112 38.61 -9.42 1.33
C THR A 112 38.15 -9.77 2.74
N GLN A 113 38.04 -8.77 3.61
CA GLN A 113 37.58 -8.97 4.97
C GLN A 113 36.05 -9.00 4.99
N PRO A 114 35.43 -9.95 5.72
CA PRO A 114 33.99 -10.00 5.84
C PRO A 114 33.46 -8.73 6.50
N GLY A 115 32.34 -8.22 5.96
CA GLY A 115 31.64 -7.08 6.55
C GLY A 115 30.88 -7.44 7.83
N GLN A 116 30.29 -6.43 8.46
CA GLN A 116 29.50 -6.58 9.69
C GLN A 116 28.00 -6.87 9.44
N LEU A 117 27.56 -6.84 8.18
CA LEU A 117 26.14 -7.03 7.83
C LEU A 117 25.73 -8.49 7.99
N SER A 118 24.53 -8.70 8.51
CA SER A 118 23.91 -10.02 8.61
C SER A 118 23.54 -10.58 7.23
N GLU A 119 23.36 -11.89 7.13
CA GLU A 119 22.92 -12.54 5.89
C GLU A 119 21.55 -12.03 5.43
N ALA A 120 20.64 -11.71 6.37
CA ALA A 120 19.33 -11.15 6.08
C ALA A 120 19.42 -9.73 5.48
N GLU A 121 20.27 -8.86 6.02
CA GLU A 121 20.50 -7.51 5.47
C GLU A 121 21.12 -7.57 4.06
N ILE A 122 22.08 -8.48 3.86
CA ILE A 122 22.68 -8.72 2.53
C ILE A 122 21.61 -9.21 1.56
N ALA A 123 20.78 -10.17 1.97
CA ALA A 123 19.70 -10.71 1.16
C ALA A 123 18.70 -9.62 0.77
N PHE A 124 18.32 -8.73 1.69
CA PHE A 124 17.43 -7.60 1.40
C PHE A 124 18.01 -6.67 0.34
N HIS A 125 19.27 -6.25 0.50
CA HIS A 125 19.92 -5.33 -0.43
C HIS A 125 20.14 -5.92 -1.81
N GLU A 126 20.52 -7.20 -1.88
CA GLU A 126 20.65 -7.92 -3.14
C GLU A 126 19.29 -8.03 -3.83
N SER A 127 18.27 -8.47 -3.10
CA SER A 127 16.89 -8.64 -3.60
C SER A 127 16.30 -7.33 -4.12
N ARG A 128 16.47 -6.25 -3.35
CA ARG A 128 16.09 -4.88 -3.75
C ARG A 128 16.76 -4.48 -5.06
N ALA A 129 18.05 -4.79 -5.23
CA ALA A 129 18.79 -4.45 -6.45
C ALA A 129 18.34 -5.27 -7.66
N GLN A 130 18.11 -6.57 -7.47
CA GLN A 130 17.58 -7.45 -8.52
C GLN A 130 16.18 -7.00 -8.97
N LEU A 131 15.30 -6.66 -8.01
CA LEU A 131 13.95 -6.16 -8.30
C LEU A 131 13.97 -4.82 -9.04
N CYS A 132 14.77 -3.85 -8.58
CA CYS A 132 14.90 -2.57 -9.28
C CYS A 132 15.41 -2.78 -10.72
N THR A 133 16.38 -3.67 -10.91
CA THR A 133 16.92 -4.01 -12.24
C THR A 133 15.85 -4.65 -13.13
N PHE A 134 15.06 -5.59 -12.60
CA PHE A 134 13.95 -6.20 -13.31
C PHE A 134 12.93 -5.14 -13.74
N ILE A 135 12.47 -4.29 -12.83
CA ILE A 135 11.50 -3.24 -13.15
C ILE A 135 12.05 -2.31 -14.23
N LEU A 136 13.28 -1.81 -14.06
CA LEU A 136 13.93 -0.92 -15.02
C LEU A 136 14.15 -1.56 -16.39
N SER A 137 14.19 -2.90 -16.48
CA SER A 137 14.29 -3.59 -17.78
C SER A 137 13.09 -3.35 -18.71
N MET A 138 11.94 -2.93 -18.15
CA MET A 138 10.73 -2.56 -18.89
C MET A 138 10.75 -1.11 -19.40
N PHE A 139 11.78 -0.35 -19.06
CA PHE A 139 11.91 1.05 -19.42
C PHE A 139 13.22 1.32 -20.16
N GLN A 140 13.25 2.38 -20.96
CA GLN A 140 14.43 2.87 -21.63
C GLN A 140 14.71 4.29 -21.18
N LEU A 141 15.95 4.54 -20.79
CA LEU A 141 16.45 5.88 -20.55
C LEU A 141 16.92 6.47 -21.89
N LYS A 142 16.28 7.54 -22.31
CA LYS A 142 16.64 8.29 -23.52
C LYS A 142 17.83 9.22 -23.25
N LYS A 143 18.42 9.78 -24.31
CA LYS A 143 19.57 10.71 -24.23
C LYS A 143 19.23 12.03 -23.54
N ASP A 144 17.97 12.43 -23.56
CA ASP A 144 17.41 13.59 -22.85
C ASP A 144 17.09 13.31 -21.37
N LEU A 145 17.50 12.12 -20.88
CA LEU A 145 17.28 11.65 -19.53
C LEU A 145 15.82 11.31 -19.20
N GLU A 146 14.93 11.30 -20.20
CA GLU A 146 13.56 10.82 -20.00
C GLU A 146 13.51 9.29 -19.93
N CYS A 147 12.78 8.78 -18.94
CA CYS A 147 12.48 7.36 -18.83
C CYS A 147 11.16 7.07 -19.54
N THR A 148 11.21 6.27 -20.61
CA THR A 148 10.01 5.87 -21.37
C THR A 148 9.80 4.37 -21.34
N GLN A 149 8.57 3.94 -21.58
CA GLN A 149 8.21 2.53 -21.66
C GLN A 149 8.93 1.87 -22.84
N ARG A 150 9.50 0.69 -22.62
CA ARG A 150 9.92 -0.18 -23.72
C ARG A 150 8.71 -0.95 -24.22
N ASN A 151 8.68 -1.22 -25.52
CA ASN A 151 7.77 -2.21 -26.06
C ASN A 151 8.27 -3.61 -25.64
N VAL A 152 7.71 -4.14 -24.55
CA VAL A 152 8.07 -5.45 -23.99
C VAL A 152 6.90 -6.40 -24.10
N ALA A 153 7.18 -7.66 -24.40
CA ALA A 153 6.16 -8.71 -24.36
C ALA A 153 5.77 -8.98 -22.89
N LEU A 154 4.53 -8.66 -22.52
CA LEU A 154 4.04 -8.79 -21.15
C LEU A 154 4.21 -10.21 -20.59
N ALA A 155 3.88 -11.24 -21.39
CA ALA A 155 4.06 -12.64 -21.01
C ALA A 155 5.51 -12.99 -20.67
N GLY A 156 6.47 -12.42 -21.42
CA GLY A 156 7.89 -12.57 -21.12
C GLY A 156 8.26 -11.95 -19.78
N LYS A 157 7.75 -10.74 -19.48
CA LYS A 157 7.99 -10.07 -18.20
C LYS A 157 7.33 -10.75 -17.01
N GLN A 158 6.17 -11.37 -17.21
CA GLN A 158 5.53 -12.20 -16.19
C GLN A 158 6.38 -13.43 -15.86
N GLN A 159 6.95 -14.10 -16.88
CA GLN A 159 7.83 -15.24 -16.67
C GLN A 159 9.16 -14.84 -16.02
N GLU A 160 9.75 -13.71 -16.43
CA GLU A 160 10.93 -13.15 -15.79
C GLU A 160 10.67 -12.81 -14.32
N LEU A 161 9.55 -12.18 -13.98
CA LEU A 161 9.18 -11.90 -12.58
C LEU A 161 9.03 -13.18 -11.78
N LYS A 162 8.35 -14.19 -12.34
CA LYS A 162 8.20 -15.49 -11.67
C LYS A 162 9.57 -16.13 -11.39
N SER A 163 10.47 -16.15 -12.38
CA SER A 163 11.82 -16.67 -12.16
C SER A 163 12.62 -15.83 -11.16
N LEU A 164 12.35 -14.53 -11.05
CA LEU A 164 12.97 -13.68 -10.04
C LEU A 164 12.46 -14.06 -8.65
N ILE A 165 11.15 -14.16 -8.44
CA ILE A 165 10.52 -14.57 -7.18
C ILE A 165 11.10 -15.91 -6.70
N ASP A 166 11.28 -16.87 -7.60
CA ASP A 166 11.82 -18.20 -7.26
C ASP A 166 13.29 -18.17 -6.79
N LYS A 167 14.05 -17.12 -7.10
CA LYS A 167 15.51 -17.03 -6.88
C LYS A 167 15.92 -15.89 -5.97
N ILE A 168 15.00 -14.99 -5.63
CA ILE A 168 15.33 -13.77 -4.91
C ILE A 168 15.72 -14.10 -3.46
N PRO A 169 16.90 -13.66 -2.96
CA PRO A 169 17.38 -14.04 -1.64
C PRO A 169 16.42 -13.73 -0.49
N ALA A 170 15.63 -12.65 -0.60
CA ALA A 170 14.69 -12.22 0.43
C ALA A 170 13.65 -13.28 0.81
N ALA A 171 13.30 -14.18 -0.13
CA ALA A 171 12.35 -15.26 0.14
C ALA A 171 12.83 -16.21 1.26
N ALA A 172 14.15 -16.38 1.42
CA ALA A 172 14.71 -17.23 2.49
C ALA A 172 14.56 -16.63 3.89
N PHE A 173 14.43 -15.29 3.98
CA PHE A 173 14.41 -14.54 5.24
C PHE A 173 13.05 -13.89 5.53
N SER A 174 12.06 -14.05 4.64
CA SER A 174 10.77 -13.36 4.73
C SER A 174 9.90 -13.74 5.93
N LYS A 175 10.31 -14.73 6.74
CA LYS A 175 9.61 -15.13 7.99
C LYS A 175 10.38 -14.75 9.25
N THR A 176 11.59 -14.22 9.09
CA THR A 176 12.54 -13.98 10.18
C THR A 176 13.07 -12.55 10.19
N ASP A 177 12.87 -11.81 9.10
CA ASP A 177 13.34 -10.45 8.93
C ASP A 177 12.27 -9.58 8.25
N GLU A 178 11.89 -8.49 8.93
CA GLU A 178 10.80 -7.60 8.54
C GLU A 178 11.07 -6.86 7.22
N ASP A 179 12.33 -6.54 6.89
CA ASP A 179 12.68 -5.83 5.66
C ASP A 179 12.54 -6.75 4.44
N ASN A 180 12.98 -8.01 4.59
CA ASN A 180 12.80 -9.04 3.58
C ASN A 180 11.33 -9.44 3.42
N GLU A 181 10.58 -9.57 4.51
CA GLU A 181 9.13 -9.81 4.49
C GLU A 181 8.40 -8.71 3.72
N ALA A 182 8.60 -7.45 4.11
CA ALA A 182 7.97 -6.30 3.48
C ALA A 182 8.27 -6.20 1.97
N LEU A 183 9.50 -6.53 1.55
CA LEU A 183 9.86 -6.60 0.13
C LEU A 183 9.11 -7.71 -0.59
N MET A 184 8.98 -8.89 0.02
CA MET A 184 8.24 -10.01 -0.58
C MET A 184 6.73 -9.75 -0.65
N GLU A 185 6.16 -9.07 0.34
CA GLU A 185 4.75 -8.65 0.34
C GLU A 185 4.45 -7.70 -0.82
N ASP A 186 5.32 -6.72 -1.10
CA ASP A 186 5.17 -5.83 -2.26
C ASP A 186 5.26 -6.59 -3.60
N ILE A 187 6.17 -7.56 -3.68
CA ILE A 187 6.41 -8.32 -4.91
C ILE A 187 5.21 -9.22 -5.23
N CYS A 188 4.84 -10.08 -4.28
CA CYS A 188 3.91 -11.20 -4.49
C CYS A 188 3.03 -11.54 -3.27
N GLY A 189 2.83 -10.60 -2.35
CA GLY A 189 1.91 -10.78 -1.24
C GLY A 189 0.45 -10.94 -1.70
N GLU A 190 -0.39 -11.52 -0.84
CA GLU A 190 -1.82 -11.65 -1.10
C GLU A 190 -2.53 -10.29 -1.03
N ASP A 191 -3.66 -10.13 -1.74
CA ASP A 191 -4.45 -8.89 -1.71
C ASP A 191 -4.74 -8.44 -0.26
N PRO A 192 -4.48 -7.17 0.10
CA PRO A 192 -4.24 -6.00 -0.76
C PRO A 192 -2.76 -5.70 -1.12
N ALA A 193 -1.82 -6.60 -0.85
CA ALA A 193 -0.40 -6.49 -1.18
C ALA A 193 -0.10 -6.93 -2.64
N GLY A 194 1.12 -7.36 -2.95
CA GLY A 194 1.50 -7.95 -4.24
C GLY A 194 1.41 -7.00 -5.43
N GLN A 195 1.54 -5.70 -5.19
CA GLN A 195 1.25 -4.67 -6.18
C GLN A 195 2.21 -4.71 -7.38
N VAL A 196 3.44 -5.21 -7.23
CA VAL A 196 4.36 -5.41 -8.35
C VAL A 196 3.86 -6.49 -9.30
N GLN A 197 3.49 -7.67 -8.78
CA GLN A 197 2.91 -8.75 -9.58
C GLN A 197 1.58 -8.35 -10.19
N LEU A 198 0.71 -7.67 -9.42
CA LEU A 198 -0.58 -7.18 -9.89
C LEU A 198 -0.41 -6.17 -11.03
N ALA A 199 0.56 -5.26 -10.93
CA ALA A 199 0.85 -4.24 -11.95
C ALA A 199 1.15 -4.86 -13.32
N ILE A 200 1.78 -6.03 -13.36
CA ILE A 200 2.15 -6.72 -14.61
C ILE A 200 1.24 -7.92 -14.94
N SER A 201 0.19 -8.16 -14.15
CA SER A 201 -0.71 -9.31 -14.35
C SER A 201 -1.57 -9.17 -15.62
N GLN A 202 -1.95 -7.95 -15.97
CA GLN A 202 -2.80 -7.63 -17.12
C GLN A 202 -2.30 -6.37 -17.82
N SER A 203 -2.40 -6.33 -19.16
CA SER A 203 -2.02 -5.14 -19.94
C SER A 203 -2.80 -3.90 -19.51
N ALA A 204 -4.10 -4.07 -19.22
CA ALA A 204 -4.95 -2.99 -18.75
C ALA A 204 -4.48 -2.38 -17.42
N TYR A 205 -3.94 -3.18 -16.49
CA TYR A 205 -3.39 -2.67 -15.24
C TYR A 205 -2.05 -1.99 -15.46
N LEU A 206 -1.18 -2.63 -16.25
CA LEU A 206 0.14 -2.12 -16.56
C LEU A 206 0.09 -0.72 -17.18
N GLU A 207 -0.78 -0.54 -18.18
CA GLU A 207 -0.96 0.73 -18.88
C GLU A 207 -1.65 1.78 -18.01
N ARG A 208 -2.71 1.39 -17.28
CA ARG A 208 -3.52 2.34 -16.53
C ARG A 208 -2.82 2.92 -15.31
N TRP A 209 -2.03 2.11 -14.59
CA TRP A 209 -1.37 2.54 -13.36
C TRP A 209 -0.03 1.85 -13.10
N GLY A 210 0.19 0.64 -13.62
CA GLY A 210 1.34 -0.19 -13.31
C GLY A 210 2.68 0.48 -13.65
N TYR A 211 2.82 1.08 -14.84
CA TYR A 211 4.07 1.78 -15.19
C TYR A 211 4.41 2.92 -14.22
N HIS A 212 3.42 3.71 -13.83
CA HIS A 212 3.60 4.83 -12.90
C HIS A 212 3.95 4.34 -11.49
N TYR A 213 3.25 3.30 -11.05
CA TYR A 213 3.51 2.64 -9.76
C TYR A 213 4.93 2.08 -9.71
N LEU A 214 5.34 1.29 -10.71
CA LEU A 214 6.63 0.62 -10.75
C LEU A 214 7.80 1.61 -10.77
N LEU A 215 7.70 2.73 -11.51
CA LEU A 215 8.71 3.79 -11.46
C LEU A 215 8.76 4.50 -10.10
N SER A 216 7.59 4.76 -9.50
CA SER A 216 7.50 5.32 -8.15
C SER A 216 8.13 4.39 -7.11
N TYR A 217 7.94 3.08 -7.26
CA TYR A 217 8.50 2.04 -6.41
C TYR A 217 10.02 1.95 -6.53
N VAL A 218 10.55 1.92 -7.75
CA VAL A 218 12.00 1.99 -7.98
C VAL A 218 12.59 3.28 -7.38
N ASN A 219 11.92 4.42 -7.55
CA ASN A 219 12.38 5.67 -6.94
C ASN A 219 12.41 5.59 -5.40
N ALA A 220 11.45 4.91 -4.76
CA ALA A 220 11.44 4.69 -3.32
C ALA A 220 12.67 3.88 -2.87
N HIS A 221 12.95 2.74 -3.51
CA HIS A 221 14.06 1.87 -3.13
C HIS A 221 15.44 2.42 -3.48
N THR A 222 15.57 3.07 -4.63
CA THR A 222 16.84 3.69 -5.05
C THR A 222 17.21 4.89 -4.19
N ARG A 223 16.21 5.66 -3.73
CA ARG A 223 16.40 6.79 -2.80
C ARG A 223 16.28 6.41 -1.32
N GLN A 224 15.84 5.20 -1.01
CA GLN A 224 15.50 4.78 0.35
C GLN A 224 14.58 5.78 1.06
N ILE A 225 13.45 6.10 0.44
CA ILE A 225 12.46 7.03 1.00
C ILE A 225 11.11 6.35 1.07
N CYS A 226 10.39 6.61 2.15
CA CYS A 226 9.00 6.19 2.28
C CYS A 226 8.13 7.17 1.51
N ASN A 227 7.58 6.75 0.37
CA ASN A 227 6.70 7.57 -0.49
C ASN A 227 5.24 7.11 -0.46
N SER A 228 4.97 5.92 0.08
CA SER A 228 3.67 5.25 0.10
C SER A 228 3.29 4.86 1.51
N PHE A 229 2.00 4.93 1.81
CA PHE A 229 1.41 4.40 3.04
C PHE A 229 0.83 2.98 2.82
N LYS A 230 0.84 2.48 1.58
CA LYS A 230 0.25 1.20 1.19
C LYS A 230 1.30 0.10 1.13
N ASP A 231 2.46 0.40 0.55
CA ASP A 231 3.50 -0.57 0.21
C ASP A 231 4.44 -0.80 1.41
N PRO A 232 4.51 -2.00 2.00
CA PRO A 232 5.34 -2.26 3.18
C PRO A 232 6.83 -2.00 2.96
N GLY A 233 7.40 -2.33 1.80
CA GLY A 233 8.83 -2.14 1.52
C GLY A 233 9.27 -0.69 1.63
N PRO A 234 8.64 0.27 0.92
CA PRO A 234 8.87 1.69 1.13
C PRO A 234 8.62 2.16 2.56
N GLN A 235 7.67 1.58 3.29
CA GLN A 235 7.38 1.94 4.69
C GLN A 235 8.52 1.61 5.66
N ARG A 236 9.42 0.69 5.30
CA ARG A 236 10.65 0.39 6.06
C ARG A 236 11.61 1.58 6.11
N TYR A 237 11.52 2.51 5.15
CA TYR A 237 12.33 3.72 5.18
C TYR A 237 11.75 4.77 6.15
N GLY A 238 12.60 5.29 7.03
CA GLY A 238 12.25 6.31 8.01
C GLY A 238 11.79 5.77 9.36
N ILE A 239 11.65 4.45 9.53
CA ILE A 239 11.22 3.82 10.79
C ILE A 239 12.18 4.14 11.94
N SER A 240 13.47 4.19 11.65
CA SER A 240 14.53 4.50 12.62
C SER A 240 14.70 5.99 12.86
N SER A 241 14.06 6.85 12.07
CA SER A 241 14.17 8.31 12.19
C SER A 241 13.06 8.88 13.08
N PRO A 242 13.38 9.34 14.30
CA PRO A 242 12.38 9.99 15.15
C PRO A 242 11.88 11.29 14.55
N LEU A 243 12.72 11.99 13.78
CA LEU A 243 12.35 13.24 13.11
C LEU A 243 11.32 12.98 12.01
N PHE A 244 11.58 12.02 11.11
CA PHE A 244 10.64 11.65 10.05
C PHE A 244 9.28 11.26 10.63
N LYS A 245 9.24 10.35 11.62
CA LYS A 245 7.99 9.90 12.26
C LYS A 245 7.19 11.05 12.88
N ARG A 246 7.86 11.98 13.58
CA ARG A 246 7.20 13.17 14.14
C ARG A 246 6.66 14.09 13.04
N CYS A 247 7.45 14.35 12.00
CA CYS A 247 7.00 15.18 10.87
C CYS A 247 5.78 14.55 10.19
N LEU A 248 5.84 13.26 9.89
CA LEU A 248 4.74 12.53 9.27
C LEU A 248 3.48 12.58 10.14
N ALA A 249 3.58 12.29 11.44
CA ALA A 249 2.45 12.35 12.36
C ALA A 249 1.81 13.76 12.43
N GLN A 250 2.61 14.82 12.48
CA GLN A 250 2.11 16.20 12.45
C GLN A 250 1.44 16.55 11.12
N LEU A 251 1.98 16.06 10.01
CA LEU A 251 1.42 16.28 8.68
C LEU A 251 0.13 15.50 8.50
N ASP A 252 0.06 14.26 8.98
CA ASP A 252 -1.18 13.45 8.98
C ASP A 252 -2.24 14.10 9.84
N GLU A 253 -1.90 14.57 11.05
CA GLU A 253 -2.83 15.31 11.92
C GLU A 253 -3.35 16.60 11.24
N LYS A 254 -2.47 17.37 10.60
CA LYS A 254 -2.86 18.60 9.90
C LYS A 254 -3.67 18.30 8.64
N PHE A 255 -3.23 17.32 7.86
CA PHE A 255 -3.93 16.84 6.69
C PHE A 255 -5.34 16.47 7.12
N ASP A 256 -5.51 15.57 8.08
CA ASP A 256 -6.81 15.13 8.58
C ASP A 256 -7.78 16.25 8.98
N LYS A 257 -7.27 17.42 9.37
CA LYS A 257 -8.02 18.64 9.74
C LYS A 257 -8.30 19.60 8.57
N LEU A 258 -7.69 19.41 7.39
CA LEU A 258 -7.90 20.26 6.23
C LEU A 258 -9.37 20.27 5.79
N PRO A 259 -9.89 21.44 5.39
CA PRO A 259 -11.18 21.47 4.74
C PRO A 259 -11.08 20.70 3.41
N PRO A 260 -12.16 20.02 3.01
CA PRO A 260 -12.27 19.38 1.71
C PRO A 260 -11.86 20.28 0.55
N PRO A 261 -11.29 19.70 -0.52
CA PRO A 261 -11.15 20.41 -1.77
C PRO A 261 -12.54 20.86 -2.27
N LYS A 262 -12.65 22.12 -2.69
CA LYS A 262 -13.83 22.64 -3.36
C LYS A 262 -13.97 21.94 -4.72
N PRO A 263 -15.09 21.28 -5.02
CA PRO A 263 -15.26 20.57 -6.28
C PRO A 263 -15.21 21.51 -7.48
N SER A 264 -14.42 21.14 -8.48
CA SER A 264 -14.18 21.91 -9.69
C SER A 264 -15.30 21.78 -10.73
N ARG A 265 -16.17 20.76 -10.60
CA ARG A 265 -17.33 20.56 -11.49
C ARG A 265 -18.61 20.93 -10.76
N GLN A 266 -19.29 21.96 -11.26
CA GLN A 266 -20.63 22.33 -10.81
C GLN A 266 -21.64 21.35 -11.40
N VAL A 267 -22.35 20.62 -10.55
CA VAL A 267 -23.39 19.67 -10.97
C VAL A 267 -24.73 20.41 -11.00
N TRP A 268 -25.24 20.64 -12.21
CA TRP A 268 -26.57 21.25 -12.42
C TRP A 268 -27.64 20.17 -12.41
N ASN A 269 -28.63 20.29 -11.51
CA ASN A 269 -29.76 19.38 -11.47
C ASN A 269 -30.85 19.88 -12.44
N ARG A 270 -31.14 19.11 -13.51
CA ARG A 270 -32.13 19.48 -14.55
C ARG A 270 -33.48 18.76 -14.39
N GLN A 271 -33.83 18.28 -13.19
CA GLN A 271 -35.05 17.47 -13.02
C GLN A 271 -36.32 18.23 -12.60
N LEU A 272 -36.27 19.50 -12.20
CA LEU A 272 -37.48 20.20 -11.71
C LEU A 272 -37.45 21.72 -11.97
N GLY A 273 -37.47 22.19 -13.22
CA GLY A 273 -37.91 23.55 -13.63
C GLY A 273 -37.35 24.79 -12.91
N LYS A 274 -36.41 24.64 -11.97
CA LYS A 274 -35.82 25.67 -11.12
C LYS A 274 -34.34 25.33 -11.00
N SER A 275 -33.53 26.24 -11.51
CA SER A 275 -32.08 26.20 -11.41
C SER A 275 -31.65 26.47 -9.97
N SER A 276 -31.40 25.43 -9.17
CA SER A 276 -30.85 25.56 -7.82
C SER A 276 -29.49 24.87 -7.72
N PHE A 277 -28.50 25.62 -7.21
CA PHE A 277 -27.12 25.16 -6.99
C PHE A 277 -27.10 23.97 -6.03
N VAL A 278 -26.59 22.82 -6.48
CA VAL A 278 -26.29 21.69 -5.58
C VAL A 278 -24.89 21.92 -5.02
N SER A 279 -24.80 22.43 -3.79
CA SER A 279 -23.54 22.47 -3.04
C SER A 279 -23.01 21.05 -2.89
N SER A 280 -21.90 20.76 -3.56
CA SER A 280 -21.18 19.51 -3.38
C SER A 280 -20.70 19.45 -1.93
N ALA A 281 -21.22 18.48 -1.17
CA ALA A 281 -20.91 18.35 0.24
C ALA A 281 -19.40 18.26 0.45
N SER A 282 -18.91 19.06 1.40
CA SER A 282 -17.55 19.04 1.90
C SER A 282 -17.20 17.57 2.25
N ILE A 283 -15.98 17.03 2.01
CA ILE A 283 -15.44 15.70 2.42
C ILE A 283 -14.28 15.88 3.44
N SER A 284 -14.28 15.22 4.60
CA SER A 284 -13.12 15.30 5.53
C SER A 284 -11.95 14.57 4.91
N ILE A 285 -10.78 15.19 4.82
CA ILE A 285 -9.67 14.63 4.06
C ILE A 285 -9.04 13.40 4.76
N SER A 286 -9.22 13.27 6.07
CA SER A 286 -8.84 12.08 6.87
C SER A 286 -9.45 10.76 6.40
N LYS A 287 -10.43 10.82 5.52
CA LYS A 287 -11.10 9.66 4.92
C LYS A 287 -10.32 9.03 3.76
N TYR A 288 -9.41 9.78 3.12
CA TYR A 288 -8.51 9.23 2.10
C TYR A 288 -7.41 8.34 2.72
N ASN A 289 -7.22 8.42 4.05
CA ASN A 289 -6.25 7.64 4.82
C ASN A 289 -6.89 6.46 5.58
N ARG A 290 -8.17 6.12 5.35
CA ARG A 290 -8.88 5.06 6.10
C ARG A 290 -9.30 3.89 5.22
N SER A 291 -8.73 2.71 5.49
CA SER A 291 -9.01 1.46 4.78
C SER A 291 -10.10 0.57 5.42
N SER A 292 -10.86 1.01 6.44
CA SER A 292 -11.56 0.11 7.38
C SER A 292 -13.06 -0.22 7.15
N ALA A 293 -13.35 -1.51 7.45
CA ALA A 293 -14.60 -2.26 7.71
C ALA A 293 -15.80 -2.17 6.72
N PRO A 294 -16.23 -3.30 6.11
CA PRO A 294 -17.37 -3.34 5.19
C PRO A 294 -18.72 -3.34 5.94
N CYS A 295 -19.55 -2.30 5.81
CA CYS A 295 -20.83 -2.15 6.54
C CYS A 295 -21.92 -1.40 5.73
N PHE A 296 -23.19 -1.50 6.13
CA PHE A 296 -24.34 -0.77 5.54
C PHE A 296 -24.84 0.37 6.42
N ALA A 297 -25.43 1.42 5.83
CA ALA A 297 -26.15 2.43 6.61
C ALA A 297 -27.35 1.84 7.36
N GLY A 298 -27.67 2.37 8.53
CA GLY A 298 -28.83 1.94 9.32
C GLY A 298 -30.18 2.06 8.61
N SER A 299 -30.31 2.97 7.63
CA SER A 299 -31.53 3.15 6.85
C SER A 299 -31.73 2.09 5.77
N THR A 300 -30.67 1.42 5.33
CA THR A 300 -30.71 0.42 4.24
C THR A 300 -31.71 -0.69 4.54
N ALA A 301 -32.64 -0.94 3.62
CA ALA A 301 -33.68 -1.94 3.76
C ALA A 301 -33.15 -3.33 3.45
N VAL A 302 -33.43 -4.28 4.34
CA VAL A 302 -33.16 -5.71 4.19
C VAL A 302 -34.48 -6.43 3.93
N GLU A 303 -34.50 -7.29 2.92
CA GLU A 303 -35.68 -8.11 2.62
C GLU A 303 -35.75 -9.33 3.55
N LEU A 304 -36.86 -9.46 4.27
CA LEU A 304 -37.14 -10.63 5.09
C LEU A 304 -37.64 -11.80 4.24
N ALA A 305 -37.59 -13.01 4.80
CA ALA A 305 -38.11 -14.21 4.16
C ALA A 305 -39.60 -14.12 3.78
N SER A 306 -40.36 -13.24 4.44
CA SER A 306 -41.76 -12.96 4.15
C SER A 306 -41.98 -11.98 2.99
N GLY A 307 -40.91 -11.48 2.35
CA GLY A 307 -40.95 -10.42 1.34
C GLY A 307 -41.05 -9.01 1.91
N ARG A 308 -41.33 -8.86 3.22
CA ARG A 308 -41.35 -7.55 3.87
C ARG A 308 -39.94 -6.96 3.94
N ARG A 309 -39.77 -5.69 3.55
CA ARG A 309 -38.52 -4.94 3.72
C ARG A 309 -38.49 -4.22 5.06
N VAL A 310 -37.37 -4.33 5.80
CA VAL A 310 -37.15 -3.63 7.08
C VAL A 310 -35.78 -2.96 7.09
N SER A 311 -35.67 -1.78 7.67
CA SER A 311 -34.37 -1.10 7.83
C SER A 311 -33.40 -1.95 8.67
N ILE A 312 -32.13 -2.03 8.25
CA ILE A 312 -31.11 -2.93 8.81
C ILE A 312 -30.89 -2.68 10.31
N LYS A 313 -31.08 -1.44 10.78
CA LYS A 313 -31.03 -1.09 12.22
C LYS A 313 -32.08 -1.82 13.06
N ARG A 314 -33.14 -2.37 12.45
CA ARG A 314 -34.22 -3.16 13.09
C ARG A 314 -34.01 -4.67 12.98
N VAL A 315 -33.01 -5.12 12.22
CA VAL A 315 -32.66 -6.53 12.13
C VAL A 315 -32.14 -7.01 13.48
N ARG A 316 -32.61 -8.18 13.92
CA ARG A 316 -32.31 -8.80 15.23
C ARG A 316 -32.07 -10.28 15.04
N ARG A 317 -31.38 -10.90 15.99
CA ARG A 317 -31.17 -12.35 16.02
C ARG A 317 -32.49 -13.11 15.92
N GLY A 318 -32.47 -14.21 15.18
CA GLY A 318 -33.60 -15.08 14.93
C GLY A 318 -34.54 -14.63 13.81
N MET A 319 -34.44 -13.38 13.33
CA MET A 319 -35.18 -12.93 12.15
C MET A 319 -34.73 -13.69 10.91
N ARG A 320 -35.67 -14.06 10.03
CA ARG A 320 -35.37 -14.75 8.76
C ARG A 320 -35.25 -13.74 7.62
N VAL A 321 -34.08 -13.67 7.00
CA VAL A 321 -33.76 -12.80 5.87
C VAL A 321 -33.71 -13.59 4.57
N ARG A 322 -33.97 -12.93 3.45
CA ARG A 322 -33.85 -13.53 2.12
C ARG A 322 -32.37 -13.61 1.73
N THR A 323 -31.93 -14.79 1.30
CA THR A 323 -30.59 -15.05 0.76
C THR A 323 -30.71 -15.74 -0.61
N PRO A 324 -29.64 -15.76 -1.44
CA PRO A 324 -29.67 -16.39 -2.75
C PRO A 324 -30.11 -17.87 -2.74
N LEU A 325 -29.71 -18.64 -1.73
CA LEU A 325 -30.03 -20.07 -1.60
C LEU A 325 -31.23 -20.36 -0.68
N GLY A 326 -32.06 -19.35 -0.40
CA GLY A 326 -33.26 -19.46 0.41
C GLY A 326 -33.17 -18.76 1.77
N PRO A 327 -34.26 -18.72 2.56
CA PRO A 327 -34.29 -17.97 3.81
C PRO A 327 -33.29 -18.44 4.88
N ARG A 328 -32.61 -17.50 5.55
CA ARG A 328 -31.65 -17.76 6.65
C ARG A 328 -32.00 -16.96 7.89
N ARG A 329 -31.72 -17.51 9.07
CA ARG A 329 -31.85 -16.78 10.34
C ARG A 329 -30.60 -15.94 10.59
N VAL A 330 -30.82 -14.77 11.16
CA VAL A 330 -29.75 -13.88 11.64
C VAL A 330 -29.20 -14.43 12.96
N ALA A 331 -27.89 -14.64 13.03
CA ALA A 331 -27.19 -15.05 14.23
C ALA A 331 -26.86 -13.83 15.11
N LEU A 332 -26.21 -12.82 14.52
CA LEU A 332 -25.72 -11.62 15.21
C LEU A 332 -25.80 -10.39 14.30
N VAL A 333 -25.83 -9.20 14.90
CA VAL A 333 -25.74 -7.92 14.19
C VAL A 333 -24.67 -7.07 14.87
N LEU A 334 -23.67 -6.65 14.10
CA LEU A 334 -22.66 -5.69 14.54
C LEU A 334 -23.13 -4.27 14.18
N LYS A 335 -23.22 -3.40 15.18
CA LYS A 335 -23.51 -1.98 15.03
C LYS A 335 -22.25 -1.18 15.33
N THR A 336 -21.82 -0.33 14.41
CA THR A 336 -20.67 0.55 14.60
C THR A 336 -21.12 2.00 14.48
N PRO A 337 -21.04 2.83 15.54
CA PRO A 337 -21.29 4.26 15.44
C PRO A 337 -20.27 4.90 14.49
N VAL A 338 -20.74 5.79 13.62
CA VAL A 338 -19.90 6.48 12.66
C VAL A 338 -20.30 7.95 12.65
N GLU A 339 -19.34 8.82 12.93
CA GLU A 339 -19.48 10.25 12.76
C GLU A 339 -18.80 10.68 11.48
N GLN A 340 -19.54 11.41 10.64
CA GLN A 340 -19.04 11.93 9.37
C GLN A 340 -18.34 10.83 8.54
N GLY A 341 -18.91 9.63 8.37
CA GLY A 341 -18.37 8.54 7.55
C GLY A 341 -18.55 8.76 6.04
N VAL A 342 -17.87 7.99 5.19
CA VAL A 342 -18.15 7.92 3.74
C VAL A 342 -18.93 6.64 3.47
N LEU A 343 -20.04 6.76 2.75
CA LEU A 343 -20.72 5.65 2.12
C LEU A 343 -20.84 5.89 0.62
N CYS A 344 -21.02 4.84 -0.16
CA CYS A 344 -21.49 4.88 -1.53
C CYS A 344 -23.01 4.76 -1.55
N ARG A 345 -23.65 5.66 -2.31
CA ARG A 345 -25.05 5.55 -2.71
C ARG A 345 -25.14 4.95 -4.10
N ILE A 346 -25.80 3.81 -4.23
CA ILE A 346 -26.10 3.15 -5.51
C ILE A 346 -27.62 2.95 -5.56
N GLY A 347 -28.32 3.79 -6.33
CA GLY A 347 -29.79 3.88 -6.22
C GLY A 347 -30.22 4.20 -4.78
N SER A 348 -31.01 3.30 -4.18
CA SER A 348 -31.45 3.41 -2.77
C SER A 348 -30.44 2.84 -1.77
N LEU A 349 -29.45 2.05 -2.21
CA LEU A 349 -28.48 1.38 -1.35
C LEU A 349 -27.49 2.39 -0.78
N LEU A 350 -27.25 2.34 0.53
CA LEU A 350 -26.19 3.07 1.23
C LEU A 350 -25.27 2.10 1.96
N VAL A 351 -24.00 2.08 1.56
CA VAL A 351 -23.03 1.04 1.92
C VAL A 351 -21.60 1.60 1.96
N THR A 352 -20.69 1.07 2.77
CA THR A 352 -19.29 1.54 2.76
C THR A 352 -18.62 1.23 1.42
N PRO A 353 -17.62 2.02 0.98
CA PRO A 353 -17.05 1.90 -0.36
C PRO A 353 -16.45 0.52 -0.67
N TRP A 354 -15.99 -0.20 0.36
CA TRP A 354 -15.28 -1.47 0.26
C TRP A 354 -16.09 -2.66 0.79
N HIS A 355 -17.41 -2.57 0.84
CA HIS A 355 -18.27 -3.71 1.18
C HIS A 355 -18.68 -4.45 -0.09
N PRO A 356 -18.30 -5.74 -0.29
CA PRO A 356 -18.66 -6.48 -1.50
C PRO A 356 -20.16 -6.55 -1.72
N ILE A 357 -20.61 -6.12 -2.89
CA ILE A 357 -22.01 -6.20 -3.32
C ILE A 357 -22.11 -6.87 -4.68
N SER A 358 -23.29 -7.38 -4.99
CA SER A 358 -23.65 -7.87 -6.32
C SER A 358 -24.94 -7.22 -6.80
N LEU A 359 -24.89 -6.66 -8.01
CA LEU A 359 -26.02 -6.01 -8.68
C LEU A 359 -26.72 -6.93 -9.70
N ASP A 360 -26.14 -8.09 -10.01
CA ASP A 360 -26.56 -8.98 -11.09
C ASP A 360 -27.10 -10.33 -10.60
N GLY A 361 -27.62 -10.36 -9.37
CA GLY A 361 -28.23 -11.55 -8.79
C GLY A 361 -27.26 -12.49 -8.08
N GLY A 362 -26.05 -12.02 -7.73
CA GLY A 362 -25.03 -12.80 -7.03
C GLY A 362 -24.01 -13.47 -7.95
N LYS A 363 -24.00 -13.13 -9.25
CA LYS A 363 -23.09 -13.73 -10.24
C LYS A 363 -21.72 -13.07 -10.20
N THR A 364 -21.68 -11.74 -10.16
CA THR A 364 -20.45 -10.97 -10.00
C THR A 364 -20.50 -10.12 -8.74
N TRP A 365 -19.34 -9.95 -8.11
CA TRP A 365 -19.17 -9.17 -6.89
C TRP A 365 -18.18 -8.04 -7.15
N ASP A 366 -18.52 -6.83 -6.74
CA ASP A 366 -17.65 -5.67 -6.86
C ASP A 366 -17.79 -4.75 -5.64
N PHE A 367 -16.82 -3.86 -5.46
CA PHE A 367 -16.85 -2.85 -4.43
C PHE A 367 -17.69 -1.64 -4.89
N PRO A 368 -18.54 -1.09 -4.02
CA PRO A 368 -19.34 0.10 -4.32
C PRO A 368 -18.53 1.29 -4.82
N ALA A 369 -17.25 1.39 -4.44
CA ALA A 369 -16.31 2.41 -4.94
C ALA A 369 -16.02 2.29 -6.45
N ASN A 370 -16.10 1.08 -7.01
CA ASN A 370 -15.78 0.76 -8.40
C ASN A 370 -17.01 0.83 -9.32
N VAL A 371 -18.22 0.82 -8.74
CA VAL A 371 -19.47 0.88 -9.49
C VAL A 371 -19.65 2.29 -10.07
N GLU A 372 -19.73 2.39 -11.40
CA GLU A 372 -19.84 3.67 -12.13
C GLU A 372 -21.02 4.56 -11.68
N ALA A 373 -22.15 3.94 -11.33
CA ALA A 373 -23.33 4.64 -10.82
C ALA A 373 -23.22 5.06 -9.33
N GLY A 374 -22.18 4.61 -8.62
CA GLY A 374 -21.95 4.88 -7.22
C GLY A 374 -21.60 6.34 -6.95
N ARG A 375 -22.28 6.95 -5.97
CA ARG A 375 -21.99 8.32 -5.52
C ARG A 375 -21.55 8.33 -4.07
N LEU A 376 -20.40 8.92 -3.79
CA LEU A 376 -19.93 9.09 -2.41
C LEU A 376 -20.81 10.10 -1.66
N VAL A 377 -21.25 9.73 -0.46
CA VAL A 377 -22.07 10.56 0.42
C VAL A 377 -21.50 10.57 1.84
N ARG A 378 -21.70 11.68 2.56
CA ARG A 378 -21.41 11.75 3.99
C ARG A 378 -22.54 11.11 4.79
N TYR A 379 -22.18 10.40 5.85
CA TYR A 379 -23.12 9.73 6.73
C TYR A 379 -22.71 9.85 8.19
N THR A 380 -23.57 10.40 9.03
CA THR A 380 -23.44 10.35 10.49
C THR A 380 -24.58 9.50 11.04
N GLY A 381 -24.26 8.54 11.89
CA GLY A 381 -25.24 7.60 12.44
C GLY A 381 -24.54 6.33 12.91
N ALA A 382 -25.12 5.18 12.58
CA ALA A 382 -24.46 3.89 12.77
C ALA A 382 -24.50 3.08 11.48
N VAL A 383 -23.42 2.34 11.23
CA VAL A 383 -23.36 1.34 10.17
C VAL A 383 -23.55 -0.05 10.78
N TYR A 384 -24.04 -0.98 9.98
CA TYR A 384 -24.47 -2.30 10.42
C TYR A 384 -23.90 -3.38 9.51
N SER A 385 -23.42 -4.46 10.12
CA SER A 385 -23.07 -5.70 9.44
C SER A 385 -23.85 -6.85 10.08
N VAL A 386 -24.36 -7.76 9.26
CA VAL A 386 -25.19 -8.87 9.71
C VAL A 386 -24.38 -10.15 9.61
N MET A 387 -24.57 -11.05 10.56
CA MET A 387 -24.02 -12.40 10.56
C MET A 387 -25.19 -13.39 10.56
N LEU A 388 -25.17 -14.36 9.64
CA LEU A 388 -26.21 -15.38 9.53
C LEU A 388 -25.83 -16.63 10.31
N GLU A 389 -26.81 -17.49 10.58
CA GLU A 389 -26.54 -18.85 11.07
C GLU A 389 -25.64 -19.60 10.08
N ARG A 390 -24.70 -20.38 10.64
CA ARG A 390 -23.63 -21.04 9.87
C ARG A 390 -24.20 -21.92 8.75
N ASP A 391 -23.54 -21.85 7.60
CA ASP A 391 -23.75 -22.75 6.46
C ASP A 391 -22.43 -23.05 5.80
N ALA A 392 -22.34 -24.24 5.20
CA ALA A 392 -21.18 -24.63 4.42
C ALA A 392 -21.06 -23.88 3.07
N ARG A 393 -22.17 -23.39 2.49
CA ARG A 393 -22.15 -22.74 1.18
C ARG A 393 -22.05 -21.23 1.33
N THR A 394 -21.04 -20.62 0.72
CA THR A 394 -20.83 -19.15 0.77
C THR A 394 -22.00 -18.36 0.22
N ALA A 395 -22.65 -18.83 -0.85
CA ALA A 395 -23.81 -18.15 -1.43
C ALA A 395 -25.01 -18.04 -0.46
N SER A 396 -25.03 -18.83 0.63
CA SER A 396 -26.00 -18.69 1.72
C SER A 396 -25.75 -17.48 2.62
N HIS A 397 -24.57 -16.85 2.52
CA HIS A 397 -24.08 -15.76 3.37
C HIS A 397 -24.08 -14.42 2.64
N ALA A 398 -25.22 -14.13 2.01
CA ALA A 398 -25.53 -12.85 1.42
C ALA A 398 -26.98 -12.48 1.72
N ILE A 399 -27.26 -11.20 1.91
CA ILE A 399 -28.60 -10.69 2.19
C ILE A 399 -29.07 -9.74 1.10
N ARG A 400 -30.37 -9.76 0.83
CA ARG A 400 -30.99 -8.81 -0.09
C ARG A 400 -31.07 -7.44 0.57
N VAL A 401 -30.28 -6.49 0.09
CA VAL A 401 -30.20 -5.10 0.57
C VAL A 401 -30.61 -4.15 -0.53
N GLU A 402 -31.75 -3.49 -0.34
CA GLU A 402 -32.45 -2.78 -1.43
C GLU A 402 -32.61 -3.69 -2.66
N ASP A 403 -32.04 -3.29 -3.78
CA ASP A 403 -32.09 -4.04 -5.04
C ASP A 403 -30.76 -4.76 -5.36
N ALA A 404 -29.86 -4.87 -4.38
CA ALA A 404 -28.57 -5.56 -4.47
C ALA A 404 -28.48 -6.76 -3.51
N TRP A 405 -27.43 -7.58 -3.69
CA TRP A 405 -26.98 -8.55 -2.70
C TRP A 405 -25.76 -8.02 -1.97
N GLY A 406 -25.76 -8.13 -0.65
CA GLY A 406 -24.66 -7.71 0.21
C GLY A 406 -24.09 -8.90 0.98
N VAL A 407 -22.77 -9.03 1.03
CA VAL A 407 -22.12 -10.12 1.77
C VAL A 407 -22.33 -9.96 3.28
N THR A 408 -22.51 -11.07 4.00
CA THR A 408 -22.61 -11.06 5.47
C THR A 408 -21.29 -11.41 6.14
N LEU A 409 -21.15 -11.06 7.42
CA LEU A 409 -20.04 -11.51 8.24
C LEU A 409 -20.03 -13.03 8.38
N GLY A 410 -18.84 -13.64 8.42
CA GLY A 410 -18.67 -15.08 8.56
C GLY A 410 -19.13 -15.86 7.34
N HIS A 411 -18.93 -15.32 6.13
CA HIS A 411 -19.50 -15.88 4.90
C HIS A 411 -18.85 -17.17 4.42
N GLY A 412 -17.80 -17.65 5.09
CA GLY A 412 -17.17 -18.94 4.83
C GLY A 412 -16.10 -18.92 3.72
N MET A 413 -15.79 -17.76 3.13
CA MET A 413 -14.62 -17.62 2.24
C MET A 413 -13.48 -16.94 2.98
N THR A 414 -12.62 -17.76 3.58
CA THR A 414 -11.44 -17.31 4.32
C THR A 414 -10.21 -17.11 3.43
N ALA A 415 -10.20 -17.71 2.24
CA ALA A 415 -9.16 -17.48 1.25
C ALA A 415 -9.56 -16.35 0.31
N THR A 416 -8.61 -15.49 -0.03
CA THR A 416 -8.70 -14.52 -1.13
C THR A 416 -8.51 -15.26 -2.46
N CYS A 417 -9.24 -14.84 -3.49
CA CYS A 417 -9.02 -15.30 -4.86
C CYS A 417 -9.40 -14.20 -5.85
N ASP A 418 -8.66 -14.07 -6.94
CA ASP A 418 -8.81 -12.98 -7.92
C ASP A 418 -10.20 -12.90 -8.56
N GLU A 419 -10.92 -14.03 -8.62
CA GLU A 419 -12.25 -14.13 -9.23
C GLU A 419 -13.40 -13.71 -8.28
N ASP A 420 -13.15 -13.61 -6.97
CA ASP A 420 -14.19 -13.33 -5.98
C ASP A 420 -13.67 -12.49 -4.81
N ILE A 421 -13.93 -11.18 -4.91
CA ILE A 421 -13.52 -10.13 -3.96
C ILE A 421 -14.10 -10.28 -2.55
N ARG A 422 -14.97 -11.27 -2.31
CA ARG A 422 -15.50 -11.55 -0.98
C ARG A 422 -14.47 -12.21 -0.07
N GLY A 423 -13.48 -12.90 -0.62
CA GLY A 423 -12.49 -13.65 0.15
C GLY A 423 -11.77 -12.78 1.19
N HIS A 424 -11.80 -13.19 2.46
CA HIS A 424 -11.11 -12.46 3.53
C HIS A 424 -10.86 -13.35 4.75
N ALA A 425 -9.61 -13.46 5.20
CA ALA A 425 -9.20 -14.36 6.30
C ALA A 425 -10.00 -14.18 7.60
N PHE A 426 -10.19 -12.94 8.04
CA PHE A 426 -11.01 -12.65 9.23
C PHE A 426 -12.52 -12.63 8.92
N TRP A 427 -13.00 -11.76 8.02
CA TRP A 427 -14.44 -11.58 7.77
C TRP A 427 -15.14 -12.81 7.19
N GLY A 428 -14.41 -13.70 6.52
CA GLY A 428 -14.91 -14.98 6.03
C GLY A 428 -15.00 -16.05 7.10
N ASP A 429 -14.24 -15.96 8.20
CA ASP A 429 -14.23 -16.97 9.25
C ASP A 429 -15.40 -16.75 10.22
N TRP A 430 -16.42 -17.59 10.07
CA TRP A 430 -17.60 -17.56 10.93
C TRP A 430 -17.26 -17.74 12.42
N ALA A 431 -16.34 -18.64 12.77
CA ALA A 431 -16.02 -18.93 14.16
C ALA A 431 -15.27 -17.75 14.81
N ARG A 432 -14.28 -17.18 14.10
CA ARG A 432 -13.51 -16.02 14.59
C ARG A 432 -14.40 -14.80 14.75
N VAL A 433 -15.19 -14.45 13.73
CA VAL A 433 -16.08 -13.28 13.83
C VAL A 433 -17.12 -13.47 14.91
N SER A 434 -17.71 -14.67 15.04
CA SER A 434 -18.67 -14.95 16.12
C SER A 434 -18.03 -14.76 17.49
N LYS A 435 -16.80 -15.25 17.69
CA LYS A 435 -16.07 -15.11 18.97
C LYS A 435 -15.84 -13.63 19.31
N GLU A 436 -15.37 -12.84 18.34
CA GLU A 436 -15.11 -11.41 18.53
C GLU A 436 -16.39 -10.61 18.78
N VAL A 437 -17.46 -10.86 18.02
CA VAL A 437 -18.74 -10.17 18.25
C VAL A 437 -19.31 -10.52 19.62
N MET A 438 -19.15 -11.76 20.09
CA MET A 438 -19.55 -12.16 21.44
C MET A 438 -18.71 -11.48 22.53
N ARG A 439 -17.40 -11.27 22.29
CA ARG A 439 -16.47 -10.58 23.20
C ARG A 439 -16.90 -9.12 23.47
N LEU A 440 -17.48 -8.44 22.48
CA LEU A 440 -17.97 -7.06 22.61
C LEU A 440 -19.21 -6.92 23.52
N GLY A 441 -19.84 -8.04 23.90
CA GLY A 441 -21.10 -8.04 24.63
C GLY A 441 -22.30 -7.91 23.70
N VAL A 442 -23.12 -8.96 23.68
CA VAL A 442 -24.29 -9.06 22.80
C VAL A 442 -25.56 -8.85 23.60
N SER A 443 -26.39 -7.90 23.16
CA SER A 443 -27.72 -7.67 23.75
C SER A 443 -28.67 -8.86 23.55
N ARG A 444 -29.77 -8.92 24.32
CA ARG A 444 -30.82 -9.96 24.18
C ARG A 444 -31.37 -10.08 22.73
N GLY A 445 -31.34 -8.97 21.98
CA GLY A 445 -31.75 -8.93 20.56
C GLY A 445 -30.66 -9.36 19.56
N GLY A 446 -29.50 -9.81 20.03
CA GLY A 446 -28.38 -10.24 19.17
C GLY A 446 -27.56 -9.11 18.55
N VAL A 447 -27.62 -7.90 19.11
CA VAL A 447 -26.85 -6.74 18.62
C VAL A 447 -25.65 -6.50 19.52
N ALA A 448 -24.45 -6.42 18.93
CA ALA A 448 -23.22 -5.94 19.57
C ALA A 448 -22.86 -4.54 19.05
N VAL A 449 -22.22 -3.72 19.89
CA VAL A 449 -21.73 -2.40 19.49
C VAL A 449 -20.21 -2.45 19.37
N GLY A 450 -19.69 -2.24 18.16
CA GLY A 450 -18.25 -2.15 17.92
C GLY A 450 -17.78 -0.70 17.84
N ALA A 451 -16.54 -0.46 18.26
CA ALA A 451 -15.80 0.80 18.17
C ALA A 451 -14.84 0.84 16.96
N GLY A 452 -14.66 -0.28 16.26
CA GLY A 452 -13.83 -0.35 15.05
C GLY A 452 -13.23 -1.73 14.82
N VAL A 453 -12.04 -1.75 14.25
CA VAL A 453 -11.28 -2.96 13.95
C VAL A 453 -9.87 -2.85 14.50
N GLU A 454 -9.32 -3.98 14.94
CA GLU A 454 -7.88 -4.18 15.11
C GLU A 454 -7.32 -4.69 13.80
N ARG A 455 -6.15 -4.18 13.46
CA ARG A 455 -5.39 -4.63 12.32
C ARG A 455 -4.10 -5.21 12.81
N ASP A 456 -3.69 -6.25 12.12
CA ASP A 456 -2.33 -6.72 12.19
C ASP A 456 -1.38 -5.57 11.82
N PRO A 457 -0.37 -5.28 12.67
CA PRO A 457 0.55 -4.17 12.43
C PRO A 457 1.51 -4.43 11.26
N GLU A 458 1.72 -5.69 10.88
CA GLU A 458 2.62 -6.12 9.80
C GLU A 458 1.86 -6.18 8.47
N THR A 459 0.80 -6.99 8.40
CA THR A 459 0.01 -7.23 7.17
C THR A 459 -1.07 -6.17 6.92
N GLY A 460 -1.39 -5.33 7.91
CA GLY A 460 -2.48 -4.35 7.84
C GLY A 460 -3.89 -4.98 7.74
N LEU A 461 -4.01 -6.31 7.73
CA LEU A 461 -5.28 -7.02 7.63
C LEU A 461 -6.09 -6.92 8.93
N VAL A 462 -7.41 -6.97 8.81
CA VAL A 462 -8.26 -6.98 10.01
C VAL A 462 -8.09 -8.30 10.75
N THR A 463 -7.75 -8.25 12.04
CA THR A 463 -7.52 -9.42 12.89
C THR A 463 -8.55 -9.59 14.00
N ALA A 464 -9.14 -8.49 14.47
CA ALA A 464 -10.17 -8.50 15.51
C ALA A 464 -11.12 -7.27 15.43
N LEU A 465 -12.15 -7.27 16.27
CA LEU A 465 -13.05 -6.13 16.47
C LEU A 465 -12.65 -5.33 17.71
N LYS A 466 -12.85 -4.01 17.68
CA LYS A 466 -12.75 -3.13 18.85
C LYS A 466 -14.12 -2.77 19.39
#